data_AF-A0A316TKP3-F1
#
_entry.id   AF-A0A316TKP3-F1
#
_cell.length_a   1.000
_cell.length_b   1.000
_cell.length_c   1.000
_cell.angle_alpha   90.00
_cell.angle_beta   90.00
_cell.angle_gamma   90.00
#
_symmetry.space_group_name_H-M   'P 1'
#
loop_
_entity.id
_entity.type
_entity.pdbx_description
1 polymer ?
#
loop_
_entity_poly.entity_id
_entity_poly.type
_entity_poly.pdbx_seq_one_letter_code
_entity_poly.pdbx_strand_id
1 'polypeptide(L)' 'MTAVSFNNAEVRVLGLVEKGYTSSEISDKLGNSKRTIQTHKQNICHKLGVKGRLGLQKWLWEVKNG' A
#
# COMPACT_ATOMS: atom_id res chain seq x y z
N MET A 1 18.90 -10.01 3.93
CA MET A 1 17.56 -9.56 3.46
C MET A 1 16.77 -9.16 4.70
N THR A 2 16.50 -7.88 4.88
CA THR A 2 15.71 -7.39 6.03
C THR A 2 14.23 -7.72 5.78
N ALA A 3 13.60 -8.47 6.67
CA ALA A 3 12.18 -8.78 6.59
C ALA A 3 11.38 -7.48 6.85
N VAL A 4 10.78 -6.93 5.80
CA VAL A 4 9.88 -5.77 5.94
C VAL A 4 8.60 -6.22 6.63
N SER A 5 8.31 -5.67 7.81
CA SER A 5 7.11 -5.99 8.57
C SER A 5 6.02 -4.93 8.39
N PHE A 6 4.83 -5.36 7.97
CA PHE A 6 3.64 -4.53 7.82
C PHE A 6 2.66 -4.79 8.96
N ASN A 7 1.97 -3.75 9.40
CA ASN A 7 0.85 -3.94 10.32
C ASN A 7 -0.41 -4.43 9.58
N ASN A 8 -1.42 -4.90 10.31
CA ASN A 8 -2.65 -5.41 9.72
C ASN A 8 -3.37 -4.40 8.80
N ALA A 9 -3.32 -3.11 9.13
CA ALA A 9 -3.90 -2.06 8.28
C ALA A 9 -3.11 -1.85 6.98
N GLU A 10 -1.77 -1.87 7.04
CA GLU A 10 -0.89 -1.76 5.89
C GLU A 10 -1.06 -2.96 4.93
N VAL A 11 -1.19 -4.17 5.48
CA VAL A 11 -1.49 -5.39 4.69
C VAL A 11 -2.85 -5.27 3.99
N ARG A 12 -3.87 -4.79 4.71
CA ARG A 12 -5.21 -4.55 4.12
C ARG A 12 -5.16 -3.50 3.01
N VAL A 13 -4.44 -2.41 3.22
CA VAL A 13 -4.26 -1.36 2.21
C VAL A 13 -3.50 -1.91 0.99
N LEU A 14 -2.43 -2.67 1.18
CA LEU A 14 -1.68 -3.31 0.09
C LEU A 14 -2.56 -4.20 -0.79
N GLY A 15 -3.36 -5.07 -0.18
CA GLY A 15 -4.26 -5.97 -0.92
C GLY A 15 -5.36 -5.23 -1.69
N LEU A 16 -5.77 -4.03 -1.26
CA LEU A 16 -6.71 -3.20 -2.02
C LEU A 16 -6.02 -2.39 -3.12
N VAL A 17 -4.78 -1.93 -2.89
CA VAL A 17 -3.97 -1.27 -3.93
C VAL A 17 -3.64 -2.25 -5.06
N GLU A 18 -3.34 -3.51 -4.74
CA GLU A 18 -3.12 -4.56 -5.75
C GLU A 18 -4.34 -4.75 -6.66
N LYS A 19 -5.55 -4.65 -6.08
CA LYS A 19 -6.81 -4.73 -6.82
C LYS A 19 -7.13 -3.46 -7.64
N GLY A 20 -6.29 -2.44 -7.58
CA GLY A 20 -6.46 -1.20 -8.33
C GLY A 20 -7.36 -0.16 -7.66
N TYR A 21 -7.74 -0.35 -6.39
CA TYR A 21 -8.59 0.62 -5.70
C TYR A 21 -7.87 1.94 -5.42
N THR A 22 -8.58 3.05 -5.58
CA THR A 22 -8.10 4.40 -5.24
C THR A 22 -8.08 4.61 -3.73
N SER A 23 -7.33 5.63 -3.27
CA SER A 23 -7.29 5.95 -1.83
C SER A 23 -8.67 6.30 -1.24
N SER A 24 -9.60 6.80 -2.05
CA SER A 24 -10.98 7.05 -1.63
C SER A 24 -11.78 5.75 -1.49
N GLU A 25 -11.71 4.85 -2.48
CA GLU A 25 -12.40 3.55 -2.38
C GLU A 25 -11.84 2.68 -1.24
N ILE A 26 -10.53 2.77 -1.00
CA ILE A 26 -9.89 2.10 0.14
C ILE A 26 -10.39 2.71 1.46
N SER A 27 -10.56 4.03 1.53
CA SER A 27 -11.07 4.70 2.73
C SER A 27 -12.49 4.24 3.05
N ASP A 28 -13.33 4.15 2.02
CA ASP A 28 -14.71 3.68 2.14
C ASP A 28 -14.78 2.21 2.58
N LYS A 29 -13.93 1.34 2.00
CA LYS A 29 -13.88 -0.09 2.36
C LYS A 29 -13.34 -0.37 3.75
N LEU A 30 -12.37 0.43 4.22
CA LEU A 30 -11.74 0.24 5.52
C LEU A 30 -12.39 1.07 6.62
N GLY A 31 -13.41 1.88 6.33
CA GLY A 31 -14.05 2.78 7.29
C GLY A 31 -13.09 3.81 7.89
N ASN A 32 -12.02 4.14 7.16
CA ASN A 32 -10.96 5.03 7.62
C ASN A 32 -11.00 6.35 6.83
N SER A 33 -10.36 7.40 7.32
CA SER A 33 -10.25 8.63 6.53
C SER A 33 -9.31 8.44 5.32
N LYS A 34 -9.57 9.14 4.21
CA LYS A 34 -8.65 9.19 3.05
C LYS A 34 -7.23 9.57 3.46
N ARG A 35 -7.09 10.47 4.46
CA ARG A 35 -5.79 10.89 5.01
C ARG A 35 -5.07 9.73 5.70
N THR A 36 -5.79 8.94 6.49
CA THR A 36 -5.28 7.72 7.13
C THR A 36 -4.74 6.74 6.07
N ILE A 37 -5.49 6.53 4.98
CA ILE A 37 -5.04 5.67 3.88
C ILE A 37 -3.77 6.22 3.20
N GLN A 38 -3.70 7.54 2.99
CA GLN A 38 -2.49 8.16 2.44
C GLN A 38 -1.28 7.97 3.37
N THR A 39 -1.45 8.12 4.68
CA THR A 39 -0.39 7.86 5.66
C THR A 39 0.06 6.40 5.63
N HIS A 40 -0.86 5.43 5.59
CA HIS A 40 -0.48 4.02 5.44
C HIS A 40 0.31 3.78 4.16
N LYS A 41 -0.12 4.32 3.02
CA LYS A 41 0.62 4.20 1.75
C LYS A 41 2.01 4.80 1.83
N GLN A 42 2.18 5.96 2.48
CA GLN A 42 3.48 6.58 2.68
C GLN A 42 4.40 5.73 3.56
N ASN A 43 3.89 5.20 4.67
CA ASN A 43 4.66 4.32 5.55
C ASN A 43 5.10 3.04 4.83
N ILE A 44 4.20 2.43 4.06
CA ILE A 44 4.50 1.26 3.23
C ILE A 44 5.60 1.57 2.22
N CYS A 45 5.47 2.68 1.47
CA CYS A 45 6.51 3.12 0.53
C CYS A 45 7.86 3.36 1.22
N HIS A 46 7.86 3.97 2.40
CA HIS A 46 9.08 4.21 3.17
C HIS A 46 9.74 2.90 3.62
N LYS A 47 8.95 1.97 4.15
CA LYS A 47 9.41 0.63 4.58
C LYS A 47 9.99 -0.18 3.42
N LEU A 48 9.39 -0.07 2.24
CA LEU A 48 9.82 -0.76 1.02
C LEU A 48 10.93 -0.01 0.25
N GLY A 49 11.27 1.21 0.65
CA GLY A 49 12.20 2.06 -0.09
C GLY A 49 11.70 2.52 -1.46
N VAL A 50 10.41 2.35 -1.77
CA VAL A 50 9.84 2.72 -3.08
C VAL A 50 9.43 4.19 -3.09
N LYS A 51 9.78 4.89 -4.17
CA LYS A 51 9.45 6.30 -4.36
C LYS A 51 8.44 6.48 -5.48
N GLY A 52 7.62 7.53 -5.36
CA GLY A 52 6.70 7.98 -6.40
C GLY A 52 5.33 7.30 -6.39
N ARG A 53 4.42 7.88 -7.20
CA ARG A 53 3.00 7.51 -7.25
C ARG A 53 2.75 6.10 -7.78
N LEU A 54 3.63 5.62 -8.67
CA LEU A 54 3.58 4.30 -9.29
C LEU A 54 4.52 3.29 -8.62
N GLY A 55 5.38 3.73 -7.69
CA GLY A 55 6.39 2.87 -7.06
C GLY A 55 5.76 1.65 -6.40
N LEU A 56 4.71 1.86 -5.60
CA LEU A 56 4.00 0.77 -4.93
C LEU A 56 3.35 -0.21 -5.93
N GLN A 57 2.83 0.28 -7.04
CA GLN A 57 2.23 -0.53 -8.10
C GLN A 57 3.28 -1.39 -8.83
N LYS A 58 4.44 -0.79 -9.12
CA LYS A 58 5.57 -1.50 -9.72
C LYS A 58 6.08 -2.60 -8.79
N TRP A 59 6.26 -2.30 -7.50
CA TRP A 59 6.67 -3.29 -6.52
C TRP A 59 5.67 -4.46 -6.42
N LEU A 60 4.37 -4.17 -6.40
CA LEU A 60 3.34 -5.21 -6.41
C LEU A 60 3.39 -6.09 -7.67
N TRP A 61 3.66 -5.48 -8.83
CA TRP A 61 3.82 -6.22 -10.08
C TRP A 61 5.08 -7.11 -10.04
N GLU A 62 6.19 -6.61 -9.51
CA GLU A 62 7.44 -7.39 -9.36
C GLU A 62 7.25 -8.57 -8.41
N VAL A 63 6.54 -8.40 -7.28
CA VAL A 63 6.25 -9.48 -6.33
C VAL A 63 5.33 -10.55 -6.93
N LYS A 64 4.44 -10.18 -7.85
CA LYS A 64 3.47 -11.10 -8.47
C LYS A 64 4.03 -11.88 -9.65
N ASN A 65 5.02 -11.33 -10.36
CA ASN A 65 5.62 -11.93 -11.56
C ASN A 65 7.06 -12.44 -11.32
N GLY A 66 7.54 -12.39 -10.07
CA GLY A 66 8.86 -12.87 -9.66
C GLY A 66 8.80 -14.21 -8.94
#